data_AF-A0ABD3N378-F1
#
_entry.id   AF-A0ABD3N378-F1
#
_cell.length_a   1.000
_cell.length_b   1.000
_cell.length_c   1.000
_cell.angle_alpha   90.00
_cell.angle_beta   90.00
_cell.angle_gamma   90.00
#
_symmetry.space_group_name_H-M   'P 1'
#
loop_
_entity.id
_entity.type
_entity.pdbx_description
1 polymer ?
#
loop_
_entity_poly.entity_id
_entity_poly.type
_entity_poly.pdbx_seq_one_letter_code
_entity_poly.pdbx_strand_id
1 'polypeptide(L)'
;MVKLDKRVRWRYNKHRDREGASAQNRMIVEEIYARYVRTKMAANGGKLQGGTFDSIIEGVRLELGMLPDPRRMRAIRNIVQARFTREHPELEPANPKRLKIGELSEEDKRRREVLVNEVTARYVRTKEVHGKVKMADGTLARIIEECKNDLGIHDFDVPEPSIRGRINRKSLHVQKLVKGSLQYDAIDVPLVATINSWLGEGIPITRDQGLDLANRLLRGKKMEKDDDGNDVVLDAQWWRNFLHRNKKKLPARLFEG
;
A
#
# COMPACT_ATOMS: atom_id res chain seq x y z
N MET A 1 27.76 -32.59 -53.10
CA MET A 1 26.76 -32.33 -52.03
C MET A 1 27.49 -32.07 -50.72
N VAL A 2 27.60 -30.82 -50.29
CA VAL A 2 28.31 -30.45 -49.05
C VAL A 2 27.38 -30.72 -47.86
N LYS A 3 27.73 -31.69 -47.01
CA LYS A 3 26.98 -31.98 -45.78
C LYS A 3 27.33 -30.92 -44.74
N LEU A 4 26.40 -30.01 -44.45
CA LEU A 4 26.52 -29.06 -43.35
C LEU A 4 26.72 -29.80 -42.03
N ASP A 5 27.70 -29.35 -41.23
CA ASP A 5 27.96 -29.83 -39.86
C ASP A 5 26.66 -29.77 -39.03
N LYS A 6 26.40 -30.82 -38.24
CA LYS A 6 25.23 -30.96 -37.36
C LYS A 6 25.02 -29.72 -36.47
N ARG A 7 26.08 -29.06 -36.00
CA ARG A 7 25.98 -27.84 -35.19
C ARG A 7 25.50 -26.63 -35.99
N VAL A 8 25.94 -26.51 -37.25
CA VAL A 8 25.52 -25.42 -38.15
C VAL A 8 24.07 -25.62 -38.57
N ARG A 9 23.67 -26.86 -38.88
CA ARG A 9 22.27 -27.21 -39.17
C ARG A 9 21.34 -26.94 -37.99
N TRP A 10 21.77 -27.25 -36.76
CA TRP A 10 20.99 -26.94 -35.56
C TRP A 10 20.84 -25.43 -35.32
N ARG A 11 21.92 -24.64 -35.47
CA ARG A 11 21.85 -23.17 -35.34
C ARG A 11 20.97 -22.55 -36.42
N TYR A 12 21.11 -23.00 -37.68
CA TYR A 12 20.30 -22.50 -38.79
C TYR A 12 18.81 -22.79 -38.58
N ASN A 13 18.45 -24.03 -38.20
CA ASN A 13 17.05 -24.37 -37.90
C ASN A 13 16.51 -23.60 -36.69
N LYS A 14 17.31 -23.44 -35.62
CA LYS A 14 16.94 -22.64 -34.44
C LYS A 14 16.70 -21.16 -34.78
N HIS A 15 17.41 -20.59 -35.74
CA HIS A 15 17.19 -19.22 -36.22
C HIS A 15 15.96 -19.13 -37.13
N ARG A 16 15.79 -20.08 -38.06
CA ARG A 16 14.64 -20.13 -38.98
C ARG A 16 13.31 -20.33 -38.24
N ASP A 17 13.28 -21.21 -37.25
CA ASP A 17 12.10 -21.46 -36.42
C ASP A 17 11.78 -20.26 -35.51
N ARG A 18 12.79 -19.47 -35.12
CA ARG A 18 12.61 -18.20 -34.41
C ARG A 18 12.04 -17.09 -35.30
N GLU A 19 12.43 -17.04 -36.57
CA GLU A 19 11.93 -16.03 -37.52
C GLU A 19 10.47 -16.28 -37.93
N GLY A 20 10.10 -17.53 -38.23
CA GLY A 20 8.71 -17.90 -38.51
C GLY A 20 7.78 -17.72 -37.30
N ALA A 21 8.23 -18.14 -36.11
CA ALA A 21 7.50 -17.92 -34.87
C ALA A 21 7.40 -16.42 -34.51
N SER A 22 8.39 -15.60 -34.91
CA SER A 22 8.38 -14.14 -34.71
C SER A 22 7.33 -13.45 -35.58
N ALA A 23 7.23 -13.81 -36.87
CA ALA A 23 6.25 -13.21 -37.78
C ALA A 23 4.81 -13.52 -37.37
N GLN A 24 4.51 -14.79 -37.04
CA GLN A 24 3.18 -15.18 -36.55
C GLN A 24 2.86 -14.48 -35.23
N ASN A 25 3.81 -14.44 -34.28
CA ASN A 25 3.65 -13.69 -33.02
C ASN A 25 3.33 -12.22 -33.25
N ARG A 26 4.03 -11.58 -34.20
CA ARG A 26 3.79 -10.19 -34.55
C ARG A 26 2.38 -9.97 -35.07
N MET A 27 1.92 -10.81 -36.00
CA MET A 27 0.54 -10.74 -36.50
C MET A 27 -0.51 -10.89 -35.39
N ILE A 28 -0.30 -11.84 -34.48
CA ILE A 28 -1.21 -12.06 -33.33
C ILE A 28 -1.25 -10.81 -32.44
N VAL A 29 -0.09 -10.24 -32.11
CA VAL A 29 0.00 -9.03 -31.28
C VAL A 29 -0.70 -7.86 -31.96
N GLU A 30 -0.49 -7.66 -33.26
CA GLU A 30 -1.12 -6.57 -34.01
C GLU A 30 -2.65 -6.72 -34.08
N GLU A 31 -3.16 -7.93 -34.33
CA GLU A 31 -4.61 -8.17 -34.39
C GLU A 31 -5.28 -7.99 -33.03
N ILE A 32 -4.67 -8.51 -31.95
CA ILE A 32 -5.14 -8.30 -30.58
C ILE A 32 -5.10 -6.81 -30.24
N TYR A 33 -4.03 -6.10 -30.61
CA TYR A 33 -3.91 -4.66 -30.37
C TYR A 33 -5.00 -3.87 -31.11
N ALA A 34 -5.24 -4.15 -32.39
CA ALA A 34 -6.27 -3.49 -33.18
C ALA A 34 -7.69 -3.70 -32.63
N ARG A 35 -8.00 -4.90 -32.15
CA ARG A 35 -9.29 -5.18 -31.46
C ARG A 35 -9.36 -4.48 -30.11
N TYR A 36 -8.28 -4.56 -29.33
CA TYR A 36 -8.19 -3.91 -28.02
C TYR A 36 -8.42 -2.39 -28.11
N VAL A 37 -7.76 -1.72 -29.06
CA VAL A 37 -7.94 -0.27 -29.31
C VAL A 37 -9.38 0.03 -29.70
N ARG A 38 -9.96 -0.67 -30.68
CA ARG A 38 -11.35 -0.46 -31.10
C ARG A 38 -12.33 -0.58 -29.93
N THR A 39 -12.19 -1.62 -29.10
CA THR A 39 -13.07 -1.82 -27.95
C THR A 39 -12.84 -0.78 -26.85
N LYS A 40 -11.59 -0.37 -26.60
CA LYS A 40 -11.25 0.68 -25.64
C LYS A 40 -11.81 2.04 -26.04
N MET A 41 -11.71 2.39 -27.33
CA MET A 41 -12.17 3.66 -27.89
C MET A 41 -13.69 3.75 -27.93
N ALA A 42 -14.36 2.63 -28.19
CA ALA A 42 -15.83 2.56 -28.19
C ALA A 42 -16.44 2.64 -26.78
N ALA A 43 -15.66 2.35 -25.73
CA ALA A 43 -16.11 2.47 -24.35
C ALA A 43 -16.00 3.92 -23.88
N ASN A 44 -17.13 4.56 -23.57
CA ASN A 44 -17.19 5.93 -23.02
C ASN A 44 -16.32 6.05 -21.75
N GLY A 45 -15.16 6.70 -21.86
CA GLY A 45 -14.18 6.87 -20.78
C GLY A 45 -13.08 5.80 -20.70
N GLY A 46 -12.88 5.01 -21.76
CA GLY A 46 -11.73 4.12 -21.88
C GLY A 46 -11.70 2.99 -20.85
N LYS A 47 -12.81 2.65 -20.20
CA LYS A 47 -12.86 1.52 -19.25
C LYS A 47 -13.44 0.29 -19.94
N LEU A 48 -12.62 -0.75 -20.07
CA LEU A 48 -13.08 -2.06 -20.50
C LEU A 48 -13.78 -2.77 -19.35
N GLN A 49 -14.85 -3.51 -19.66
CA GLN A 49 -15.46 -4.43 -18.71
C GLN A 49 -14.46 -5.55 -18.32
N GLY A 50 -14.63 -6.09 -17.11
CA GLY A 50 -13.81 -7.19 -16.63
C GLY A 50 -13.90 -8.40 -17.57
N GLY A 51 -12.76 -8.98 -17.94
CA GLY A 51 -12.71 -10.14 -18.83
C GLY A 51 -12.76 -9.83 -20.33
N THR A 52 -13.14 -8.62 -20.77
CA THR A 52 -13.22 -8.29 -22.21
C THR A 52 -11.89 -8.45 -22.93
N PHE A 53 -10.78 -8.10 -22.28
CA PHE A 53 -9.46 -8.27 -22.89
C PHE A 53 -9.10 -9.75 -23.05
N ASP A 54 -9.51 -10.60 -22.10
CA ASP A 54 -9.35 -12.04 -22.21
C ASP A 54 -10.18 -12.63 -23.34
N SER A 55 -11.42 -12.16 -23.52
CA SER A 55 -12.26 -12.54 -24.66
C SER A 55 -11.66 -12.13 -26.01
N ILE A 56 -11.04 -10.94 -26.11
CA ILE A 56 -10.35 -10.50 -27.34
C ILE A 56 -9.18 -11.43 -27.64
N ILE A 57 -8.35 -11.68 -26.63
CA ILE A 57 -7.17 -12.55 -26.74
C ILE A 57 -7.61 -13.96 -27.17
N GLU A 58 -8.66 -14.49 -26.54
CA GLU A 58 -9.20 -15.82 -26.83
C GLU A 58 -9.84 -15.91 -28.22
N GLY A 59 -10.55 -14.86 -28.66
CA GLY A 59 -11.11 -14.80 -30.02
C GLY A 59 -10.04 -14.85 -31.10
N VAL A 60 -8.99 -14.02 -30.98
CA VAL A 60 -7.86 -14.04 -31.92
C VAL A 60 -7.11 -15.38 -31.87
N ARG A 61 -7.01 -15.99 -30.68
CA ARG A 61 -6.40 -17.32 -30.49
C ARG A 61 -7.14 -18.40 -31.28
N LEU A 62 -8.48 -18.42 -31.19
CA LEU A 62 -9.33 -19.39 -31.89
C LEU A 62 -9.29 -19.18 -33.40
N GLU A 63 -9.39 -17.94 -33.87
CA GLU A 63 -9.38 -17.61 -35.30
C GLU A 63 -8.05 -17.96 -35.98
N LEU A 64 -6.91 -17.79 -35.28
CA LEU A 64 -5.57 -18.09 -35.81
C LEU A 64 -5.10 -19.52 -35.49
N GLY A 65 -5.97 -20.37 -34.94
CA GLY A 65 -5.68 -21.80 -34.70
C GLY A 65 -4.55 -22.05 -33.70
N MET A 66 -4.41 -21.21 -32.68
CA MET A 66 -3.28 -21.28 -31.75
C MET A 66 -3.50 -22.25 -30.58
N LEU A 67 -2.47 -23.04 -30.27
CA LEU A 67 -2.44 -23.86 -29.06
C LEU A 67 -2.41 -22.98 -27.79
N PRO A 68 -3.13 -23.39 -26.72
CA PRO A 68 -3.18 -22.64 -25.47
C PRO A 68 -1.82 -22.69 -24.75
N ASP A 69 -1.13 -21.56 -24.69
CA ASP A 69 0.06 -21.36 -23.83
C ASP A 69 -0.17 -20.16 -22.89
N PRO A 70 -0.52 -20.39 -21.62
CA PRO A 70 -0.80 -19.33 -20.65
C PRO A 70 0.36 -18.34 -20.46
N ARG A 71 1.62 -18.80 -20.61
CA ARG A 71 2.79 -17.92 -20.45
C ARG A 71 2.90 -16.96 -21.63
N ARG A 72 2.68 -17.46 -22.84
CA ARG A 72 2.67 -16.67 -24.07
C ARG A 72 1.53 -15.64 -24.06
N MET A 73 0.33 -16.03 -23.63
CA MET A 73 -0.81 -15.10 -23.56
C MET A 73 -0.56 -13.95 -22.59
N ARG A 74 0.06 -14.22 -21.44
CA ARG A 74 0.46 -13.17 -20.48
C ARG A 74 1.49 -12.21 -21.08
N ALA A 75 2.46 -12.71 -21.82
CA ALA A 75 3.45 -11.87 -22.49
C ALA A 75 2.82 -10.97 -23.55
N ILE A 76 1.94 -11.52 -24.41
CA ILE A 76 1.19 -10.77 -25.42
C ILE A 76 0.35 -9.67 -24.76
N ARG A 77 -0.37 -10.00 -23.68
CA ARG A 77 -1.16 -9.04 -22.91
C ARG A 77 -0.32 -7.83 -22.48
N ASN A 78 0.85 -8.08 -21.90
CA ASN A 78 1.75 -7.02 -21.43
C ASN A 78 2.26 -6.15 -22.59
N ILE A 79 2.59 -6.75 -23.73
CA ILE A 79 3.05 -6.01 -24.93
C ILE A 79 1.95 -5.09 -25.44
N VAL A 80 0.73 -5.61 -25.60
CA VAL A 80 -0.44 -4.85 -26.09
C VAL A 80 -0.79 -3.71 -25.14
N GLN A 81 -0.80 -3.95 -23.82
CA GLN A 81 -1.04 -2.89 -22.82
C GLN A 81 0.04 -1.82 -22.86
N ALA A 82 1.31 -2.21 -22.84
CA ALA A 82 2.42 -1.26 -22.86
C ALA A 82 2.39 -0.38 -24.12
N ARG A 83 2.07 -0.98 -25.28
CA ARG A 83 1.89 -0.24 -26.53
C ARG A 83 0.71 0.73 -26.46
N PHE A 84 -0.43 0.29 -25.93
CA PHE A 84 -1.62 1.12 -25.77
C PHE A 84 -1.36 2.33 -24.87
N THR A 85 -0.75 2.12 -23.70
CA THR A 85 -0.39 3.21 -22.77
C THR A 85 0.57 4.23 -23.41
N ARG A 86 1.48 3.77 -24.28
CA ARG A 86 2.41 4.65 -25.00
C ARG A 86 1.73 5.47 -26.10
N GLU A 87 0.76 4.89 -26.80
CA GLU A 87 0.08 5.52 -27.95
C GLU A 87 -1.16 6.34 -27.55
N HIS A 88 -1.77 6.05 -26.39
CA HIS A 88 -2.96 6.73 -25.87
C HIS A 88 -2.82 7.12 -24.39
N PRO A 89 -1.85 7.97 -24.04
CA PRO A 89 -1.63 8.41 -22.65
C PRO A 89 -2.83 9.13 -22.03
N GLU A 90 -3.69 9.74 -22.84
CA GLU A 90 -4.90 10.49 -22.45
C GLU A 90 -6.09 9.61 -22.02
N LEU A 91 -6.11 8.34 -22.43
CA LEU A 91 -7.21 7.40 -22.17
C LEU A 91 -6.93 6.40 -21.07
N GLU A 92 -5.69 6.35 -20.58
CA GLU A 92 -5.44 5.75 -19.28
C GLU A 92 -5.85 6.79 -18.23
N PRO A 93 -6.83 6.50 -17.36
CA PRO A 93 -6.93 7.28 -16.14
C PRO A 93 -5.58 7.11 -15.46
N ALA A 94 -4.81 8.19 -15.33
CA ALA A 94 -3.47 8.23 -14.73
C ALA A 94 -3.44 7.20 -13.60
N ASN A 95 -2.84 6.03 -13.86
CA ASN A 95 -3.18 4.82 -13.13
C ASN A 95 -2.82 5.07 -11.66
N PRO A 96 -3.77 5.38 -10.75
CA PRO A 96 -3.41 5.83 -9.42
C PRO A 96 -2.74 4.68 -8.66
N LYS A 97 -3.00 3.44 -9.12
CA LYS A 97 -2.43 2.20 -8.62
C LYS A 97 -0.97 1.95 -9.03
N ARG A 98 -0.38 2.80 -9.88
CA ARG A 98 1.01 2.65 -10.36
C ARG A 98 1.84 3.93 -10.33
N LEU A 99 1.37 4.99 -9.66
CA LEU A 99 2.28 6.07 -9.30
C LEU A 99 3.41 5.44 -8.47
N LYS A 100 4.64 5.52 -8.98
CA LYS A 100 5.79 5.07 -8.20
C LYS A 100 5.77 5.89 -6.92
N ILE A 101 6.21 5.32 -5.79
CA ILE A 101 6.19 6.03 -4.49
C ILE A 101 6.85 7.42 -4.59
N GLY A 102 7.83 7.60 -5.49
CA GLY A 102 8.49 8.88 -5.74
C GLY A 102 7.67 9.93 -6.51
N GLU A 103 6.59 9.54 -7.20
CA GLU A 103 5.72 10.40 -8.02
C GLU A 103 4.46 10.85 -7.26
N LEU A 104 4.24 10.34 -6.04
CA LEU A 104 3.13 10.75 -5.19
C LEU A 104 3.39 12.17 -4.63
N SER A 105 2.31 12.94 -4.45
CA SER A 105 2.38 14.18 -3.68
C SER A 105 2.81 13.90 -2.23
N GLU A 106 3.36 14.88 -1.53
CA GLU A 106 3.72 14.70 -0.11
C GLU A 106 2.51 14.36 0.77
N GLU A 107 1.33 14.87 0.40
CA GLU A 107 0.07 14.55 1.07
C GLU A 107 -0.35 13.09 0.83
N ASP A 108 -0.26 12.62 -0.41
CA ASP A 108 -0.59 11.23 -0.76
C ASP A 108 0.41 10.24 -0.15
N LYS A 109 1.71 10.60 -0.10
CA LYS A 109 2.72 9.82 0.62
C LYS A 109 2.33 9.64 2.09
N ARG A 110 1.91 10.73 2.76
CA ARG A 110 1.44 10.69 4.15
C ARG A 110 0.18 9.84 4.31
N ARG A 111 -0.84 10.05 3.47
CA ARG A 111 -2.09 9.26 3.51
C ARG A 111 -1.82 7.77 3.32
N ARG A 112 -0.97 7.42 2.35
CA ARG A 112 -0.53 6.05 2.10
C ARG A 112 0.26 5.49 3.29
N GLU A 113 1.16 6.27 3.87
CA GLU A 113 1.93 5.85 5.05
C GLU A 113 1.01 5.53 6.24
N VAL A 114 0.04 6.40 6.53
CA VAL A 114 -0.98 6.18 7.57
C VAL A 114 -1.74 4.88 7.34
N LEU A 115 -2.22 4.64 6.11
CA LEU A 115 -2.93 3.41 5.77
C LEU A 115 -2.07 2.16 5.98
N VAL A 116 -0.83 2.16 5.46
CA VAL A 116 0.08 1.01 5.58
C VAL A 116 0.44 0.75 7.05
N ASN A 117 0.63 1.80 7.84
CA ASN A 117 0.92 1.72 9.26
C ASN A 117 -0.25 1.12 10.06
N GLU A 118 -1.48 1.60 9.81
CA GLU A 118 -2.69 1.09 10.47
C GLU A 118 -2.96 -0.39 10.11
N VAL A 119 -2.86 -0.75 8.82
CA VAL A 119 -2.97 -2.15 8.37
C VAL A 119 -1.97 -3.05 9.09
N THR A 120 -0.71 -2.60 9.19
CA THR A 120 0.35 -3.36 9.85
C THR A 120 0.05 -3.52 11.35
N ALA A 121 -0.39 -2.44 12.02
CA ALA A 121 -0.71 -2.45 13.45
C ALA A 121 -1.91 -3.36 13.75
N ARG A 122 -2.99 -3.32 12.96
CA ARG A 122 -4.14 -4.23 13.11
C ARG A 122 -3.72 -5.68 12.90
N TYR A 123 -2.95 -5.97 11.84
CA TYR A 123 -2.50 -7.32 11.58
C TYR A 123 -1.62 -7.89 12.69
N VAL A 124 -0.71 -7.08 13.27
CA VAL A 124 0.11 -7.50 14.42
C VAL A 124 -0.77 -7.78 15.64
N ARG A 125 -1.72 -6.90 15.97
CA ARG A 125 -2.68 -7.13 17.07
C ARG A 125 -3.48 -8.42 16.87
N THR A 126 -4.03 -8.64 15.67
CA THR A 126 -4.78 -9.85 15.35
C THR A 126 -3.91 -11.11 15.49
N LYS A 127 -2.65 -11.03 15.05
CA LYS A 127 -1.68 -12.12 15.16
C LYS A 127 -1.33 -12.43 16.61
N GLU A 128 -1.16 -11.42 17.46
CA GLU A 128 -0.89 -11.60 18.90
C GLU A 128 -2.04 -12.33 19.60
N VAL A 129 -3.29 -11.96 19.28
CA VAL A 129 -4.50 -12.63 19.83
C VAL A 129 -4.59 -14.10 19.39
N HIS A 130 -4.24 -14.40 18.14
CA HIS A 130 -4.25 -15.77 17.62
C HIS A 130 -3.01 -16.60 18.03
N GLY A 131 -1.99 -15.96 18.62
CA GLY A 131 -0.77 -16.60 19.06
C GLY A 131 0.10 -17.13 17.91
N LYS A 132 0.68 -18.33 18.11
CA LYS A 132 1.58 -18.96 17.11
C LYS A 132 0.82 -19.65 15.97
N VAL A 133 -0.51 -19.69 16.01
CA VAL A 133 -1.33 -20.36 14.99
C VAL A 133 -1.29 -19.56 13.69
N LYS A 134 -1.18 -20.26 12.55
CA LYS A 134 -1.26 -19.63 11.23
C LYS A 134 -2.64 -18.96 11.09
N MET A 135 -2.66 -17.67 10.78
CA MET A 135 -3.92 -16.98 10.52
C MET A 135 -4.61 -17.53 9.27
N ALA A 136 -5.94 -17.46 9.26
CA ALA A 136 -6.73 -17.90 8.11
C ALA A 136 -6.33 -17.13 6.85
N ASP A 137 -6.25 -17.84 5.72
CA ASP A 137 -5.95 -17.22 4.44
C ASP A 137 -7.04 -16.17 4.11
N GLY A 138 -6.60 -14.98 3.67
CA GLY A 138 -7.48 -13.82 3.43
C GLY A 138 -7.68 -12.86 4.61
N THR A 139 -7.20 -13.19 5.82
CA THR A 139 -7.32 -12.28 6.99
C THR A 139 -6.67 -10.92 6.73
N LEU A 140 -5.51 -10.91 6.08
CA LEU A 140 -4.80 -9.66 5.73
C LEU A 140 -5.57 -8.84 4.69
N ALA A 141 -6.15 -9.47 3.67
CA ALA A 141 -6.99 -8.79 2.68
C ALA A 141 -8.19 -8.10 3.36
N ARG A 142 -8.85 -8.80 4.28
CA ARG A 142 -9.97 -8.24 5.05
C ARG A 142 -9.53 -7.02 5.87
N ILE A 143 -8.42 -7.13 6.60
CA ILE A 143 -7.86 -6.01 7.37
C ILE A 143 -7.52 -4.81 6.47
N ILE A 144 -6.97 -5.05 5.28
CA ILE A 144 -6.67 -3.98 4.32
C ILE A 144 -7.95 -3.25 3.93
N GLU A 145 -9.00 -3.97 3.53
CA GLU A 145 -10.27 -3.35 3.13
C GLU A 145 -10.96 -2.64 4.28
N GLU A 146 -10.98 -3.21 5.49
CA GLU A 146 -11.47 -2.54 6.71
C GLU A 146 -10.73 -1.23 6.96
N CYS A 147 -9.38 -1.22 6.91
CA CYS A 147 -8.61 0.00 7.10
C CYS A 147 -8.85 1.05 6.02
N LYS A 148 -9.03 0.63 4.76
CA LYS A 148 -9.37 1.55 3.67
C LYS A 148 -10.72 2.20 3.89
N ASN A 149 -11.73 1.42 4.31
CA ASN A 149 -13.07 1.92 4.64
C ASN A 149 -13.01 2.90 5.82
N ASP A 150 -12.32 2.53 6.90
CA ASP A 150 -12.25 3.35 8.11
C ASP A 150 -11.54 4.68 7.89
N LEU A 151 -10.52 4.71 7.04
CA LEU A 151 -9.74 5.90 6.74
C LEU A 151 -10.27 6.68 5.52
N GLY A 152 -11.19 6.11 4.74
CA GLY A 152 -11.65 6.67 3.47
C GLY A 152 -10.56 6.76 2.40
N ILE A 153 -9.62 5.81 2.39
CA ILE A 153 -8.43 5.80 1.53
C ILE A 153 -8.48 4.61 0.58
N HIS A 154 -9.22 4.75 -0.53
CA HIS A 154 -9.42 3.68 -1.53
C HIS A 154 -8.53 3.81 -2.77
N ASP A 155 -7.86 4.95 -2.88
CA ASP A 155 -6.98 5.37 -3.97
C ASP A 155 -5.65 4.61 -4.00
N PHE A 156 -5.17 4.12 -2.85
CA PHE A 156 -3.90 3.39 -2.79
C PHE A 156 -4.05 1.86 -2.81
N ASP A 157 -3.16 1.22 -3.57
CA ASP A 157 -2.97 -0.22 -3.51
C ASP A 157 -1.98 -0.58 -2.39
N VAL A 158 -2.36 -1.59 -1.58
CA VAL A 158 -1.57 -2.08 -0.45
C VAL A 158 -1.32 -3.57 -0.66
N PRO A 159 -0.22 -3.94 -1.33
CA PRO A 159 0.04 -5.33 -1.67
C PRO A 159 0.37 -6.15 -0.42
N GLU A 160 -0.37 -7.24 -0.19
CA GLU A 160 -0.17 -8.15 0.94
C GLU A 160 1.29 -8.59 1.15
N PRO A 161 2.07 -8.96 0.09
CA PRO A 161 3.46 -9.36 0.27
C PRO A 161 4.33 -8.26 0.87
N SER A 162 4.01 -6.99 0.61
CA SER A 162 4.75 -5.85 1.15
C SER A 162 4.53 -5.71 2.66
N ILE A 163 3.27 -5.84 3.12
CA ILE A 163 2.94 -5.84 4.55
C ILE A 163 3.58 -7.04 5.27
N ARG A 164 3.45 -8.25 4.71
CA ARG A 164 4.09 -9.47 5.27
C ARG A 164 5.61 -9.32 5.34
N GLY A 165 6.23 -8.80 4.27
CA GLY A 165 7.67 -8.53 4.23
C GLY A 165 8.10 -7.51 5.28
N ARG A 166 7.33 -6.44 5.48
CA ARG A 166 7.58 -5.42 6.51
C ARG A 166 7.55 -6.02 7.91
N ILE A 167 6.55 -6.84 8.21
CA ILE A 167 6.41 -7.54 9.50
C ILE A 167 7.56 -8.51 9.73
N ASN A 168 7.87 -9.34 8.72
CA ASN A 168 8.92 -10.36 8.84
C ASN A 168 10.30 -9.75 9.06
N ARG A 169 10.62 -8.65 8.36
CA ARG A 169 11.88 -7.94 8.57
C ARG A 169 11.94 -7.18 9.90
N LYS A 170 10.85 -7.14 10.66
CA LYS A 170 10.65 -6.21 11.78
C LYS A 170 10.98 -4.77 11.37
N SER A 171 10.86 -4.45 10.07
CA SER A 171 11.13 -3.13 9.51
C SER A 171 9.91 -2.23 9.74
N LEU A 172 9.41 -2.28 10.97
CA LEU A 172 8.40 -1.41 11.51
C LEU A 172 9.04 -0.03 11.69
N HIS A 173 9.33 0.61 10.56
CA HIS A 173 9.23 2.06 10.42
C HIS A 173 7.73 2.49 10.45
N VAL A 174 6.87 1.66 11.04
CA VAL A 174 5.61 2.09 11.60
C VAL A 174 6.10 2.77 12.88
N GLN A 175 6.26 4.10 12.86
CA GLN A 175 6.59 4.91 14.04
C GLN A 175 6.14 4.19 15.30
N LYS A 176 7.06 3.71 16.15
CA LYS A 176 6.94 3.54 17.61
C LYS A 176 5.49 3.46 18.19
N LEU A 177 4.54 2.75 17.59
CA LEU A 177 3.10 2.85 17.91
C LEU A 177 2.60 1.70 18.78
N VAL A 178 3.42 0.67 18.96
CA VAL A 178 3.12 -0.44 19.90
C VAL A 178 4.19 -0.57 20.99
N LYS A 179 5.40 0.01 20.78
CA LYS A 179 6.41 0.10 21.83
C LYS A 179 6.63 1.52 22.40
N GLY A 180 6.29 2.57 21.65
CA GLY A 180 6.24 3.94 22.15
C GLY A 180 4.88 4.32 22.75
N SER A 181 3.80 3.58 22.50
CA SER A 181 2.54 3.77 23.23
C SER A 181 2.69 3.44 24.72
N LEU A 182 3.46 2.39 25.04
CA LEU A 182 3.78 2.04 26.43
C LEU A 182 4.58 3.13 27.16
N GLN A 183 5.37 3.93 26.45
CA GLN A 183 6.14 5.00 27.07
C GLN A 183 5.28 6.21 27.44
N TYR A 184 4.33 6.59 26.58
CA TYR A 184 3.41 7.68 26.89
C TYR A 184 2.32 7.25 27.90
N ASP A 185 1.87 5.99 27.86
CA ASP A 185 0.95 5.45 28.88
C ASP A 185 1.51 5.61 30.30
N ALA A 186 2.83 5.55 30.45
CA ALA A 186 3.49 5.73 31.74
C ALA A 186 3.28 7.15 32.30
N ILE A 187 3.19 8.19 31.47
CA ILE A 187 2.93 9.56 31.92
C ILE A 187 1.44 9.94 31.85
N ASP A 188 0.63 9.26 31.03
CA ASP A 188 -0.79 9.57 30.85
C ASP A 188 -1.56 9.47 32.19
N VAL A 189 -1.34 8.43 32.99
CA VAL A 189 -2.03 8.25 34.29
C VAL A 189 -1.73 9.39 35.28
N PRO A 190 -0.46 9.70 35.63
CA PRO A 190 -0.16 10.80 36.54
C PRO A 190 -0.57 12.15 35.96
N LEU A 191 -0.43 12.36 34.63
CA LEU A 191 -0.83 13.61 33.99
C LEU A 191 -2.34 13.85 34.09
N VAL A 192 -3.16 12.83 33.82
CA VAL A 192 -4.62 12.91 33.98
C VAL A 192 -4.99 13.20 35.44
N ALA A 193 -4.32 12.56 36.40
CA ALA A 193 -4.58 12.80 37.82
C ALA A 193 -4.28 14.25 38.23
N THR A 194 -3.13 14.80 37.83
CA THR A 194 -2.76 16.19 38.10
C THR A 194 -3.71 17.17 37.42
N ILE A 195 -4.07 16.92 36.15
CA ILE A 195 -5.03 17.74 35.41
C ILE A 195 -6.38 17.77 36.14
N ASN A 196 -6.90 16.61 36.54
CA ASN A 196 -8.17 16.52 37.25
C ASN A 196 -8.13 17.22 38.63
N SER A 197 -7.00 17.18 39.33
CA SER A 197 -6.81 17.92 40.59
C SER A 197 -6.92 19.43 40.37
N TRP A 198 -6.14 19.99 39.43
CA TRP A 198 -6.16 21.43 39.12
C TRP A 198 -7.54 21.89 38.65
N LEU A 199 -8.17 21.09 37.81
CA LEU A 199 -9.53 21.33 37.36
C LEU A 199 -10.53 21.29 38.53
N GLY A 200 -10.38 20.35 39.48
CA GLY A 200 -11.19 20.27 40.69
C GLY A 200 -11.08 21.50 41.57
N GLU A 201 -9.89 22.13 41.60
CA GLU A 201 -9.61 23.39 42.29
C GLU A 201 -10.05 24.64 41.49
N GLY A 202 -10.61 24.46 40.29
CA GLY A 202 -11.06 25.56 39.43
C GLY A 202 -9.94 26.23 38.62
N ILE A 203 -8.74 25.65 38.58
CA ILE A 203 -7.61 26.16 37.81
C ILE A 203 -7.75 25.68 36.35
N PRO A 204 -7.92 26.57 35.37
CA PRO A 204 -7.97 26.18 33.96
C PRO A 204 -6.57 25.76 33.48
N ILE A 205 -6.55 24.81 32.54
CA ILE A 205 -5.30 24.31 31.95
C ILE A 205 -5.26 24.70 30.47
N THR A 206 -4.28 25.54 30.13
CA THR A 206 -3.95 25.83 28.75
C THR A 206 -3.13 24.69 28.13
N ARG A 207 -3.11 24.62 26.80
CA ARG A 207 -2.27 23.66 26.07
C ARG A 207 -0.80 23.74 26.50
N ASP A 208 -0.26 24.95 26.62
CA ASP A 208 1.17 25.15 26.87
C ASP A 208 1.54 24.73 28.31
N GLN A 209 0.66 24.97 29.28
CA GLN A 209 0.79 24.43 30.64
C GLN A 209 0.71 22.90 30.67
N GLY A 210 -0.23 22.33 29.91
CA GLY A 210 -0.36 20.89 29.77
C GLY A 210 0.88 20.23 29.18
N LEU A 211 1.46 20.85 28.15
CA LEU A 211 2.70 20.41 27.51
C LEU A 211 3.91 20.54 28.43
N ASP A 212 4.06 21.65 29.15
CA ASP A 212 5.16 21.83 30.10
C ASP A 212 5.08 20.79 31.23
N LEU A 213 3.88 20.54 31.78
CA LEU A 213 3.65 19.51 32.78
C LEU A 213 3.99 18.10 32.25
N ALA A 214 3.54 17.77 31.04
CA ALA A 214 3.83 16.49 30.41
C ALA A 214 5.34 16.28 30.19
N ASN A 215 6.04 17.30 29.69
CA ASN A 215 7.49 17.25 29.51
C ASN A 215 8.22 17.13 30.85
N ARG A 216 7.77 17.80 31.92
CA ARG A 216 8.35 17.61 33.27
C ARG A 216 8.18 16.18 33.79
N LEU A 217 7.02 15.56 33.58
CA LEU A 217 6.79 14.16 33.95
C LEU A 217 7.69 13.20 33.16
N LEU A 218 7.87 13.46 31.85
CA LEU A 218 8.75 12.70 30.97
C LEU A 218 10.21 12.75 31.45
N ARG A 219 10.69 13.96 31.80
CA ARG A 219 12.01 14.20 32.40
C ARG A 219 12.18 13.46 33.73
N GLY A 220 11.20 13.56 34.62
CA GLY A 220 11.21 12.86 35.91
C GLY A 220 11.29 11.33 35.79
N LYS A 221 10.74 10.76 34.71
CA LYS A 221 10.82 9.33 34.42
C LYS A 221 12.08 8.90 33.65
N LYS A 222 13.01 9.83 33.37
CA LYS A 222 14.22 9.59 32.57
C LYS A 222 13.89 9.05 31.16
N MET A 223 12.77 9.47 30.60
CA MET A 223 12.33 9.09 29.24
C MET A 223 12.61 10.20 28.23
N GLU A 224 13.61 11.04 28.53
CA GLU A 224 14.00 12.20 27.71
C GLU A 224 14.60 11.80 26.38
N LYS A 225 15.10 10.56 26.26
CA LYS A 225 15.75 10.08 25.04
C LYS A 225 14.98 8.92 24.45
N ASP A 226 14.85 8.95 23.13
CA ASP A 226 14.34 7.81 22.39
C ASP A 226 15.40 6.71 22.20
N ASP A 227 15.01 5.59 21.60
CA ASP A 227 15.91 4.46 21.32
C ASP A 227 17.12 4.85 20.45
N ASP A 228 17.04 5.99 19.76
CA ASP A 228 18.06 6.54 18.87
C ASP A 228 18.93 7.60 19.59
N GLY A 229 18.66 7.87 20.87
CA GLY A 229 19.39 8.81 21.72
C GLY A 229 19.01 10.28 21.55
N ASN A 230 17.94 10.57 20.81
CA ASN A 230 17.46 11.94 20.56
C ASN A 230 16.51 12.41 21.65
N ASP A 231 16.54 13.71 21.92
CA ASP A 231 15.65 14.32 22.91
C ASP A 231 14.18 14.27 22.45
N VAL A 232 13.33 13.69 23.30
CA VAL A 232 11.89 13.58 23.09
C VAL A 232 11.23 14.83 23.64
N VAL A 233 10.73 15.68 22.74
CA VAL A 233 9.93 16.85 23.10
C VAL A 233 8.47 16.58 22.73
N LEU A 234 7.58 16.66 23.72
CA LEU A 234 6.15 16.56 23.49
C LEU A 234 5.63 17.85 22.88
N ASP A 235 4.95 17.73 21.73
CA ASP A 235 4.47 18.86 20.93
C ASP A 235 2.93 18.97 20.93
N ALA A 236 2.42 20.00 20.24
CA ALA A 236 0.99 20.23 20.13
C ALA A 236 0.21 19.06 19.50
N GLN A 237 0.86 18.27 18.63
CA GLN A 237 0.24 17.10 18.01
C GLN A 237 0.07 15.97 19.04
N TRP A 238 1.10 15.73 19.86
CA TRP A 238 1.01 14.81 20.98
C TRP A 238 -0.10 15.21 21.96
N TRP A 239 -0.22 16.50 22.30
CA TRP A 239 -1.25 17.00 23.22
C TRP A 239 -2.67 16.72 22.72
N ARG A 240 -2.95 16.98 21.44
CA ARG A 240 -4.25 16.65 20.84
C ARG A 240 -4.56 15.16 20.95
N ASN A 241 -3.56 14.32 20.67
CA ASN A 241 -3.71 12.88 20.78
C ASN A 241 -3.92 12.44 22.23
N PHE A 242 -3.21 13.03 23.20
CA PHE A 242 -3.39 12.78 24.63
C PHE A 242 -4.83 13.08 25.09
N LEU A 243 -5.36 14.25 24.73
CA LEU A 243 -6.74 14.61 25.03
C LEU A 243 -7.75 13.64 24.41
N HIS A 244 -7.53 13.24 23.15
CA HIS A 244 -8.40 12.30 22.46
C HIS A 244 -8.42 10.92 23.15
N ARG A 245 -7.24 10.37 23.48
CA ARG A 245 -7.10 9.08 24.16
C ARG A 245 -7.74 9.08 25.56
N ASN A 246 -7.65 10.20 26.27
CA ASN A 246 -8.13 10.33 27.64
C ASN A 246 -9.48 11.06 27.77
N LYS A 247 -10.23 11.21 26.67
CA LYS A 247 -11.52 11.94 26.64
C LYS A 247 -12.54 11.46 27.67
N LYS A 248 -12.54 10.17 28.00
CA LYS A 248 -13.46 9.59 29.01
C LYS A 248 -13.04 9.85 30.47
N LYS A 249 -11.78 10.23 30.70
CA LYS A 249 -11.19 10.45 32.04
C LYS A 249 -11.03 11.94 32.38
N LEU A 250 -11.16 12.81 31.37
CA LEU A 250 -10.99 14.25 31.48
C LEU A 250 -12.36 14.96 31.39
N PRO A 251 -12.56 16.08 32.10
CA PRO A 251 -13.79 16.86 32.01
C PRO A 251 -14.05 17.44 30.61
N ALA A 252 -15.33 17.51 30.21
CA ALA A 252 -15.74 18.00 28.88
C ALA A 252 -15.27 19.43 28.56
N ARG A 253 -15.18 20.30 29.58
CA ARG A 253 -14.70 21.69 29.45
C ARG A 253 -13.29 21.85 28.86
N LEU A 254 -12.44 20.81 28.90
CA LEU A 254 -11.12 20.85 28.26
C LEU A 254 -11.17 20.78 26.72
N PHE A 255 -12.34 20.46 26.15
CA PHE A 255 -12.54 20.30 24.72
C PHE A 255 -13.29 21.48 24.08
N GLU A 256 -13.62 22.51 24.87
CA GLU A 256 -14.48 23.64 24.48
C GLU A 256 -13.67 24.89 24.05
N GLY A 257 -12.34 24.80 23.94
CA GLY A 257 -11.45 25.87 23.47
C GLY A 257 -10.60 25.46 22.28
#